data_AF-A0A645ATS6-F1
#
_entry.id   AF-A0A645ATS6-F1
#
_cell.length_a   1.000
_cell.length_b   1.000
_cell.length_c   1.000
_cell.angle_alpha   90.00
_cell.angle_beta   90.00
_cell.angle_gamma   90.00
#
_symmetry.space_group_name_H-M   'P 1'
#
loop_
_entity.id
_entity.type
_entity.pdbx_description
1 polymer ?
#
loop_
_entity_poly.entity_id
_entity_poly.type
_entity_poly.pdbx_seq_one_letter_code
_entity_poly.pdbx_strand_id
1 'polypeptide(L)'
;MDIDQTFIAAVLTIIGYSINDSVVIFDRIREYRTLYPKRDLVSNINEALNSTLSRTLNTGGTTLVTMLAIAIFGGEVIRGFSVALIVGILIGTYSSIFVGTPIVYDFYRRKEAKKIKE
;
A
#
# COMPACT_ATOMS: atom_id res chain seq x y z
N MET A 1 13.71 -20.43 12.31
CA MET A 1 12.89 -20.20 11.11
C MET A 1 13.75 -20.66 9.96
N ASP A 2 13.52 -21.88 9.49
CA ASP A 2 14.19 -22.38 8.30
C ASP A 2 13.56 -21.71 7.07
N ILE A 3 14.37 -21.36 6.08
CA ILE A 3 13.86 -20.81 4.82
C ILE A 3 13.27 -21.97 4.02
N ASP A 4 11.96 -22.17 4.15
CA ASP A 4 11.21 -23.19 3.46
C ASP A 4 10.34 -22.61 2.33
N GLN A 5 9.68 -23.48 1.55
CA GLN A 5 8.82 -23.06 0.44
C GLN A 5 7.66 -22.16 0.92
N THR A 6 7.13 -22.42 2.12
CA THR A 6 6.05 -21.64 2.74
C THR A 6 6.50 -20.21 3.05
N PHE A 7 7.73 -20.05 3.53
CA PHE A 7 8.32 -18.74 3.77
C PHE A 7 8.46 -17.92 2.48
N ILE A 8 8.97 -18.54 1.40
CA ILE A 8 9.11 -17.88 0.10
C ILE A 8 7.72 -17.47 -0.44
N ALA A 9 6.72 -18.35 -0.32
CA ALA A 9 5.35 -18.04 -0.72
C ALA A 9 4.79 -16.85 0.08
N ALA A 10 5.05 -16.78 1.39
CA ALA A 10 4.62 -15.65 2.22
C ALA A 10 5.25 -14.34 1.75
N VAL A 11 6.57 -14.32 1.54
CA VAL A 11 7.29 -13.10 1.09
C VAL A 11 6.75 -12.60 -0.25
N LEU A 12 6.62 -13.48 -1.25
CA LEU A 12 6.07 -13.11 -2.55
C LEU A 12 4.64 -12.57 -2.44
N THR A 13 3.83 -13.17 -1.57
CA THR A 13 2.45 -12.71 -1.33
C THR A 13 2.41 -11.32 -0.69
N ILE A 14 3.28 -11.05 0.30
CA ILE A 14 3.37 -9.74 0.97
C ILE A 14 3.79 -8.66 -0.04
N ILE A 15 4.78 -8.96 -0.88
CA ILE A 15 5.22 -8.05 -1.94
C ILE A 15 4.06 -7.73 -2.88
N GLY A 16 3.31 -8.75 -3.32
CA GLY A 16 2.14 -8.57 -4.18
C GLY A 16 1.07 -7.66 -3.56
N TYR A 17 0.72 -7.89 -2.30
CA TYR A 17 -0.25 -7.06 -1.57
C TYR A 17 0.23 -5.62 -1.40
N SER A 18 1.48 -5.43 -1.01
CA SER A 18 2.05 -4.09 -0.80
C SER A 18 2.15 -3.30 -2.11
N ILE A 19 2.53 -3.94 -3.21
CA ILE A 19 2.61 -3.28 -4.53
C ILE A 19 1.22 -2.90 -5.02
N ASN A 20 0.22 -3.78 -4.84
CA ASN A 20 -1.16 -3.50 -5.24
C ASN A 20 -1.69 -2.21 -4.60
N ASP A 21 -1.46 -2.02 -3.30
CA ASP A 21 -1.89 -0.81 -2.58
C ASP A 21 -1.17 0.44 -3.11
N SER A 22 0.15 0.36 -3.26
CA SER A 22 0.97 1.48 -3.77
C SER A 22 0.56 1.91 -5.19
N VAL A 23 0.35 0.96 -6.10
CA VAL A 23 -0.02 1.26 -7.50
C VAL A 23 -1.39 1.95 -7.56
N VAL A 24 -2.39 1.45 -6.84
CA VAL A 24 -3.73 2.05 -6.83
C VAL A 24 -3.71 3.49 -6.30
N ILE A 25 -2.95 3.76 -5.24
CA ILE A 25 -2.81 5.12 -4.67
C ILE A 25 -2.09 6.03 -5.68
N PHE A 26 -0.96 5.59 -6.24
CA PHE A 26 -0.15 6.41 -7.13
C PHE A 26 -0.84 6.72 -8.46
N ASP A 27 -1.58 5.76 -9.00
CA ASP A 27 -2.39 5.96 -10.20
C ASP A 27 -3.52 6.96 -9.92
N ARG A 28 -4.17 6.87 -8.76
CA ARG A 28 -5.21 7.84 -8.38
C ARG A 28 -4.65 9.26 -8.20
N ILE A 29 -3.47 9.40 -7.61
CA ILE A 29 -2.77 10.70 -7.50
C ILE A 29 -2.50 11.27 -8.90
N ARG A 30 -2.02 10.44 -9.84
CA ARG A 30 -1.75 10.86 -11.23
C ARG A 30 -3.05 11.27 -11.94
N GLU A 31 -4.12 10.53 -11.74
CA GLU A 31 -5.45 10.81 -12.30
C GLU A 31 -5.99 12.15 -11.79
N TYR A 32 -5.99 12.38 -10.47
CA TYR A 32 -6.49 13.63 -9.88
C TYR A 32 -5.70 14.86 -10.33
N ARG A 33 -4.38 14.73 -10.47
CA ARG A 33 -3.53 15.80 -11.01
C ARG A 33 -3.88 16.15 -12.47
N THR A 34 -4.33 15.16 -13.24
CA THR A 34 -4.72 15.33 -14.65
C THR A 34 -6.13 15.92 -14.76
N LEU A 35 -7.07 15.45 -13.93
CA LEU A 35 -8.45 15.95 -13.90
C LEU A 35 -8.56 17.37 -13.32
N TYR A 36 -7.73 17.68 -12.31
CA TYR A 36 -7.76 18.96 -11.60
C TYR A 36 -6.41 19.67 -11.60
N PRO A 37 -5.92 20.12 -12.78
CA PRO A 37 -4.56 20.67 -12.93
C PRO A 37 -4.36 22.03 -12.24
N LYS A 38 -5.45 22.73 -11.89
CA LYS A 38 -5.40 24.03 -11.20
C LYS A 38 -5.41 23.91 -9.67
N ARG A 39 -5.64 22.71 -9.12
CA ARG A 39 -5.65 22.49 -7.67
C ARG A 39 -4.23 22.35 -7.15
N ASP A 40 -4.02 22.72 -5.90
CA ASP A 40 -2.76 22.49 -5.21
C ASP A 40 -2.44 20.99 -5.13
N LEU A 41 -1.15 20.66 -5.20
CA LEU A 41 -0.67 19.28 -5.19
C LEU A 41 -1.11 18.54 -3.92
N VAL A 42 -1.11 19.20 -2.76
CA VAL A 42 -1.55 18.61 -1.49
C VAL A 42 -3.04 18.27 -1.54
N SER A 43 -3.86 19.15 -2.11
CA SER A 43 -5.31 18.91 -2.25
C SER A 43 -5.58 17.70 -3.14
N ASN A 44 -4.91 17.61 -4.28
CA ASN A 44 -5.07 16.49 -5.21
C ASN A 44 -4.64 15.15 -4.58
N ILE A 45 -3.53 15.15 -3.83
CA ILE A 45 -3.04 13.96 -3.14
C ILE A 45 -4.00 13.55 -2.01
N ASN A 46 -4.49 14.50 -1.21
CA ASN A 46 -5.40 14.22 -0.10
C ASN A 46 -6.73 13.62 -0.60
N GLU A 47 -7.30 14.16 -1.67
CA GLU A 47 -8.51 13.59 -2.27
C GLU A 47 -8.26 12.21 -2.91
N ALA A 48 -7.10 12.02 -3.55
CA ALA A 48 -6.71 10.72 -4.09
C ALA A 48 -6.57 9.66 -2.99
N LEU A 49 -5.98 10.02 -1.85
CA LEU A 49 -5.90 9.13 -0.68
C LEU A 49 -7.27 8.79 -0.13
N ASN A 50 -8.13 9.79 0.11
CA ASN A 50 -9.46 9.55 0.66
C ASN A 50 -10.34 8.68 -0.25
N SER A 51 -10.23 8.84 -1.58
CA SER A 51 -10.98 8.01 -2.53
C SER A 51 -10.46 6.57 -2.64
N THR A 52 -9.18 6.31 -2.30
CA THR A 52 -8.59 4.96 -2.34
C THR A 52 -8.61 4.24 -1.00
N LEU A 53 -8.69 4.98 0.11
CA LEU A 53 -8.64 4.44 1.47
C LEU A 53 -9.69 3.36 1.71
N SER A 54 -10.96 3.61 1.34
CA SER A 54 -12.03 2.62 1.52
C SER A 54 -11.75 1.32 0.77
N ARG A 55 -11.16 1.40 -0.42
CA ARG A 55 -10.80 0.21 -1.21
C ARG A 55 -9.68 -0.56 -0.54
N THR A 56 -8.58 0.13 -0.19
CA THR A 56 -7.40 -0.46 0.46
C THR A 56 -7.75 -1.09 1.80
N LEU A 57 -8.55 -0.43 2.62
CA LEU A 57 -9.02 -0.98 3.89
C LEU A 57 -9.92 -2.21 3.70
N ASN A 58 -10.76 -2.23 2.67
CA ASN A 58 -11.64 -3.37 2.43
C ASN A 58 -10.86 -4.58 1.91
N THR A 59 -9.92 -4.39 0.98
CA THR A 59 -9.07 -5.46 0.47
C THR A 59 -8.10 -5.98 1.53
N GLY A 60 -7.42 -5.09 2.27
CA GLY A 60 -6.54 -5.49 3.37
C GLY A 60 -7.32 -6.11 4.54
N GLY A 61 -8.43 -5.48 4.94
CA GLY A 61 -9.24 -5.89 6.09
C GLY A 61 -9.89 -7.26 5.93
N THR A 62 -10.49 -7.56 4.78
CA THR A 62 -11.08 -8.89 4.51
C THR A 62 -10.03 -10.01 4.55
N THR A 63 -8.84 -9.74 4.02
CA THR A 63 -7.71 -10.66 4.09
C THR A 63 -7.18 -10.80 5.51
N LEU A 64 -7.07 -9.71 6.28
CA LEU A 64 -6.67 -9.75 7.68
C LEU A 64 -7.63 -10.60 8.53
N VAL A 65 -8.94 -10.45 8.34
CA VAL A 65 -9.95 -11.29 9.04
C VAL A 65 -9.72 -12.77 8.74
N THR A 66 -9.50 -13.11 7.46
CA THR A 66 -9.23 -14.49 7.04
C THR A 66 -7.93 -15.02 7.64
N MET A 67 -6.86 -14.22 7.60
CA MET A 67 -5.57 -14.60 8.17
C MET A 67 -5.62 -14.73 9.70
N LEU A 68 -6.40 -13.89 10.39
CA LEU A 68 -6.61 -14.00 11.83
C LEU A 68 -7.32 -15.30 12.20
N ALA A 69 -8.34 -15.69 11.44
CA ALA A 69 -9.01 -16.98 11.64
C ALA A 69 -8.02 -18.14 11.47
N ILE A 70 -7.16 -18.10 10.44
CA ILE A 70 -6.12 -19.11 10.22
C ILE A 70 -5.05 -19.08 11.33
N ALA A 71 -4.67 -17.91 11.83
CA ALA A 71 -3.66 -17.78 12.88
C ALA A 71 -4.13 -18.35 14.23
N ILE A 72 -5.44 -18.32 14.51
CA ILE A 72 -6.05 -18.81 15.75
C ILE A 72 -6.47 -20.28 15.62
N PHE A 73 -7.15 -20.64 14.54
CA PHE A 73 -7.77 -21.96 14.36
C PHE A 73 -6.99 -22.88 13.42
N GLY A 74 -5.97 -22.38 12.72
CA GLY A 74 -5.16 -23.16 11.79
C GLY A 74 -4.11 -24.03 12.48
N GLY A 75 -3.63 -25.05 11.76
CA GLY A 75 -2.56 -25.94 12.23
C GLY A 75 -1.17 -25.28 12.21
N GLU A 76 -0.19 -25.94 12.84
CA GLU A 76 1.17 -25.41 13.04
C GLU A 76 1.87 -24.99 11.74
N VAL A 77 1.65 -25.74 10.65
CA VAL A 77 2.29 -25.50 9.35
C VAL A 77 1.89 -24.15 8.73
N ILE A 78 0.62 -23.75 8.86
CA ILE A 78 0.08 -22.54 8.22
C ILE A 78 0.02 -21.33 9.16
N ARG A 79 0.22 -21.56 10.46
CA ARG A 79 0.17 -20.50 11.46
C ARG A 79 1.31 -19.49 11.27
N GLY A 80 2.53 -19.96 11.03
CA GLY A 80 3.67 -19.07 10.72
C GLY A 80 3.43 -18.22 9.46
N PHE A 81 2.86 -18.83 8.42
CA PHE A 81 2.48 -18.14 7.18
C PHE A 81 1.44 -17.04 7.41
N SER A 82 0.35 -17.35 8.12
CA SER A 82 -0.72 -16.38 8.38
C SER A 82 -0.25 -15.19 9.22
N VAL A 83 0.57 -15.42 10.24
CA VAL A 83 1.17 -14.34 11.05
C VAL A 83 2.09 -13.46 10.19
N ALA A 84 2.92 -14.05 9.33
CA ALA A 84 3.76 -13.31 8.41
C ALA A 84 2.93 -12.42 7.46
N LEU A 85 1.84 -12.95 6.90
CA LEU A 85 0.93 -12.17 6.06
C LEU A 85 0.23 -11.03 6.81
N ILE A 86 -0.22 -11.26 8.05
CA ILE A 86 -0.85 -10.21 8.86
C ILE A 86 0.13 -9.04 9.03
N VAL A 87 1.36 -9.33 9.45
CA VAL A 87 2.39 -8.30 9.64
C VAL A 87 2.73 -7.62 8.32
N GLY A 88 2.88 -8.39 7.24
CA GLY A 88 3.20 -7.86 5.91
C GLY A 88 2.12 -6.94 5.35
N ILE A 89 0.85 -7.29 5.50
CA ILE A 89 -0.28 -6.45 5.05
C ILE A 89 -0.33 -5.16 5.85
N LEU A 90 -0.22 -5.22 7.19
CA LEU A 90 -0.25 -4.03 8.04
C LEU A 90 0.88 -3.07 7.70
N ILE A 91 2.12 -3.57 7.57
CA ILE A 91 3.29 -2.76 7.22
C ILE A 91 3.17 -2.23 5.79
N GLY A 92 2.73 -3.06 4.83
CA GLY A 92 2.59 -2.68 3.42
C GLY A 92 1.55 -1.58 3.20
N THR A 93 0.39 -1.70 3.82
CA THR A 93 -0.66 -0.67 3.76
C THR A 93 -0.21 0.62 4.46
N TYR A 94 0.40 0.52 5.65
CA TYR A 94 0.95 1.69 6.34
C TYR A 94 2.02 2.39 5.49
N SER A 95 2.97 1.63 4.95
CA SER A 95 4.07 2.14 4.14
C SER A 95 3.55 2.86 2.88
N SER A 96 2.59 2.25 2.17
CA SER A 96 2.04 2.84 0.94
C SER A 96 1.39 4.21 1.19
N ILE A 97 0.62 4.33 2.28
CA ILE A 97 -0.11 5.56 2.62
C ILE A 97 0.81 6.62 3.22
N PHE A 98 1.55 6.27 4.28
CA PHE A 98 2.28 7.24 5.10
C PHE A 98 3.74 7.48 4.67
N VAL A 99 4.34 6.57 3.90
CA VAL A 99 5.72 6.73 3.42
C VAL A 99 5.75 6.98 1.91
N GLY A 100 5.00 6.19 1.14
CA GLY A 100 4.93 6.33 -0.32
C GLY A 100 4.37 7.69 -0.75
N THR A 101 3.30 8.15 -0.12
CA THR A 101 2.63 9.39 -0.53
C THR A 101 3.49 10.65 -0.31
N PRO A 102 4.16 10.86 0.84
CA PRO A 102 5.11 11.97 1.00
C PRO A 102 6.27 11.92 0.01
N ILE A 103 6.80 10.73 -0.31
CA ILE A 103 7.87 10.59 -1.32
C ILE A 103 7.37 11.06 -2.69
N VAL A 104 6.15 10.67 -3.07
CA VAL A 104 5.52 11.11 -4.32
C VAL A 104 5.31 12.63 -4.33
N TYR A 105 4.83 13.20 -3.22
CA TYR A 105 4.69 14.64 -3.05
C TYR A 105 6.02 15.37 -3.26
N ASP A 106 7.08 14.93 -2.59
CA ASP A 106 8.41 15.52 -2.71
C ASP A 106 8.97 15.42 -4.13
N PHE A 107 8.74 14.29 -4.81
CA PHE A 107 9.17 14.10 -6.19
C PHE A 107 8.48 15.10 -7.14
N TYR A 108 7.17 15.28 -7.00
CA TYR A 108 6.43 16.25 -7.80
C TYR A 108 6.83 17.69 -7.49
N ARG A 109 6.95 18.05 -6.21
CA ARG A 109 7.38 19.39 -5.78
C ARG A 109 8.75 19.77 -6.34
N ARG A 110 9.72 18.84 -6.32
CA ARG A 110 11.05 19.05 -6.91
C ARG A 110 10.98 19.25 -8.43
N LYS A 111 10.09 18.53 -9.12
CA LYS A 111 9.91 18.67 -10.57
C LYS A 111 9.32 20.03 -10.94
N GLU A 112 8.37 20.54 -10.16
CA GLU A 112 7.81 21.88 -10.37
C GLU A 112 8.83 23.00 -10.06
N ALA A 113 9.61 22.86 -9.00
CA ALA A 113 10.67 23.81 -8.67
C ALA A 113 11.76 23.92 -9.75
N LYS A 114 12.07 22.82 -10.46
CA LYS A 114 12.98 22.85 -11.62
C LYS A 114 12.38 23.60 -12.80
N LYS A 115 11.09 23.39 -13.08
CA LYS A 115 10.37 24.05 -14.19
C LYS A 115 10.29 25.57 -14.07
N ILE A 116 10.37 26.12 -12.85
CA ILE A 116 10.33 27.56 -12.59
C ILE A 116 11.72 28.21 -12.77
N LYS A 117 12.80 27.41 -12.71
CA LYS A 117 14.19 27.88 -12.87
C LYS A 117 14.68 27.88 -14.32
N GLU A 118 13.99 27.19 -15.22
CA GLU A 118 14.19 27.19 -16.67
C GLU A 118 13.31 28.25 -17.33
#